data_AF-A0AAX1T7F6-F1
#
_entry.id   AF-A0AAX1T7F6-F1
#
_cell.length_a   1.000
_cell.length_b   1.000
_cell.length_c   1.000
_cell.angle_alpha   90.00
_cell.angle_beta   90.00
_cell.angle_gamma   90.00
#
_symmetry.space_group_name_H-M   'P 1'
#
loop_
_entity.id
_entity.type
_entity.pdbx_description
1 polymer ?
#
loop_
_entity_poly.entity_id
_entity_poly.type
_entity_poly.pdbx_seq_one_letter_code
_entity_poly.pdbx_strand_id
1 'polypeptide(L)'
;MHRDETSLHPDTGVTSVMFVERSLNEIRFWSRIMKEHSFFLRLGFRCEDTQLIEEANQFYRLFEHIEQIAHSYTNETDPEQIKRFNAEVQQAATNIWGFKRKILGLILTCKLPGQNNFPLLVDHTSREADYFRKRLIQLNEGKLDALPDAIIKENVFFLRIMADHAKFIGHLLDPSERKLVDTARNFSNDFDELMYQAIDLESMKPQSQTAPLLDQFLDQNRVSVASLRDFKKTARDLIEQCKIKSIIHPLLADHVFREADRFLEIIDMYDVHLTNIQSQPRY
;
A
#
# COMPACT_ATOMS: atom_id res chain seq x y z
N MET A 1 -25.44 -8.38 -18.69
CA MET A 1 -24.35 -9.35 -18.97
C MET A 1 -23.99 -9.92 -17.60
N HIS A 2 -24.29 -11.19 -17.35
CA HIS A 2 -24.04 -11.79 -16.03
C HIS A 2 -22.54 -11.75 -15.72
N ARG A 3 -22.13 -11.02 -14.68
CA ARG A 3 -20.76 -11.06 -14.14
C ARG A 3 -20.54 -12.46 -13.56
N ASP A 4 -19.45 -13.09 -13.95
CA ASP A 4 -19.02 -14.38 -13.43
C ASP A 4 -18.57 -14.17 -11.97
N GLU A 5 -19.32 -14.71 -10.99
CA GLU A 5 -19.03 -14.59 -9.54
C GLU A 5 -17.73 -15.34 -9.13
N THR A 6 -16.99 -15.89 -10.09
CA THR A 6 -15.98 -16.93 -9.87
C THR A 6 -14.56 -16.45 -9.54
N SER A 7 -14.32 -15.16 -9.22
CA SER A 7 -13.06 -14.77 -8.56
C SER A 7 -13.08 -13.42 -7.81
N LEU A 8 -14.11 -13.14 -7.02
CA LEU A 8 -14.02 -12.06 -6.03
C LEU A 8 -12.91 -12.39 -5.01
N HIS A 9 -12.10 -11.40 -4.66
CA HIS A 9 -11.12 -11.53 -3.60
C HIS A 9 -11.84 -11.87 -2.27
N PRO A 10 -11.30 -12.80 -1.45
CA PRO A 10 -11.89 -13.09 -0.15
C PRO A 10 -12.01 -11.83 0.72
N ASP A 11 -13.14 -11.66 1.40
CA ASP A 11 -13.29 -10.65 2.45
C ASP A 11 -12.50 -11.09 3.69
N THR A 12 -11.42 -10.37 4.00
CA THR A 12 -10.55 -10.61 5.15
C THR A 12 -10.64 -9.50 6.19
N GLY A 13 -11.68 -8.65 6.10
CA GLY A 13 -11.92 -7.53 7.00
C GLY A 13 -11.17 -6.24 6.63
N VAL A 14 -10.60 -6.14 5.42
CA VAL A 14 -9.89 -4.93 4.94
C VAL A 14 -10.81 -3.71 4.89
N THR A 15 -12.10 -3.92 4.60
CA THR A 15 -13.12 -2.86 4.54
C THR A 15 -14.08 -2.86 5.73
N SER A 16 -13.85 -3.69 6.76
CA SER A 16 -14.72 -3.74 7.95
C SER A 16 -14.95 -2.35 8.54
N VAL A 17 -16.19 -2.07 8.94
CA VAL A 17 -16.58 -0.84 9.65
C VAL A 17 -16.58 -1.02 11.16
N MET A 18 -16.37 -2.23 11.66
CA MET A 18 -16.27 -2.52 13.09
C MET A 18 -14.93 -2.02 13.63
N PHE A 19 -14.96 -1.14 14.64
CA PHE A 19 -13.79 -0.42 15.14
C PHE A 19 -12.61 -1.34 15.49
N VAL A 20 -12.83 -2.38 16.29
CA VAL A 20 -11.75 -3.29 16.75
C VAL A 20 -11.19 -4.09 15.59
N GLU A 21 -12.05 -4.75 14.82
CA GLU A 21 -11.65 -5.59 13.70
C GLU A 21 -10.86 -4.80 12.65
N ARG A 22 -11.37 -3.62 12.26
CA ARG A 22 -10.71 -2.75 11.29
C ARG A 22 -9.38 -2.22 11.82
N SER A 23 -9.31 -1.85 13.09
CA SER A 23 -8.06 -1.41 13.73
C SER A 23 -7.00 -2.51 13.69
N LEU A 24 -7.36 -3.75 14.06
CA LEU A 24 -6.43 -4.87 14.04
C LEU A 24 -6.01 -5.25 12.62
N ASN A 25 -6.92 -5.26 11.64
CA ASN A 25 -6.58 -5.52 10.23
C ASN A 25 -5.56 -4.50 9.71
N GLU A 26 -5.83 -3.19 9.90
CA GLU A 26 -4.93 -2.12 9.45
C GLU A 26 -3.58 -2.19 10.16
N ILE A 27 -3.56 -2.39 11.48
CA ILE A 27 -2.28 -2.45 12.22
C ILE A 27 -1.48 -3.69 11.83
N ARG A 28 -2.09 -4.88 11.75
CA ARG A 28 -1.38 -6.11 11.36
C ARG A 28 -0.72 -5.95 9.99
N PHE A 29 -1.46 -5.41 9.02
CA PHE A 29 -0.93 -5.17 7.68
C PHE A 29 0.19 -4.12 7.69
N TRP A 30 -0.10 -2.89 8.14
CA TRP A 30 0.83 -1.78 7.99
C TRP A 30 2.01 -1.81 8.95
N SER A 31 1.89 -2.43 10.13
CA SER A 31 3.05 -2.64 11.01
C SER A 31 4.08 -3.54 10.34
N ARG A 32 3.65 -4.63 9.68
CA ARG A 32 4.54 -5.48 8.88
C ARG A 32 5.18 -4.70 7.74
N ILE A 33 4.41 -3.90 7.00
CA ILE A 33 4.93 -3.05 5.91
C ILE A 33 5.97 -2.05 6.44
N MET A 34 5.72 -1.35 7.55
CA MET A 34 6.67 -0.40 8.14
C MET A 34 7.92 -1.07 8.72
N LYS A 35 7.80 -2.28 9.28
CA LYS A 35 8.94 -3.12 9.67
C LYS A 35 9.81 -3.43 8.46
N GLU A 36 9.21 -3.90 7.37
CA GLU A 36 9.91 -4.26 6.14
C GLU A 36 10.57 -3.04 5.47
N HIS A 37 9.92 -1.87 5.46
CA HIS A 37 10.53 -0.61 5.04
C HIS A 37 11.81 -0.28 5.78
N SER A 38 11.83 -0.50 7.09
CA SER A 38 13.00 -0.25 7.93
C SER A 38 14.19 -1.13 7.50
N PHE A 39 13.90 -2.38 7.11
CA PHE A 39 14.89 -3.29 6.53
C PHE A 39 15.36 -2.82 5.15
N PHE A 40 14.44 -2.48 4.24
CA PHE A 40 14.80 -2.09 2.87
C PHE A 40 15.60 -0.79 2.82
N LEU A 41 15.20 0.23 3.59
CA LEU A 41 15.95 1.48 3.69
C LEU A 41 17.38 1.26 4.20
N ARG A 42 17.53 0.37 5.19
CA ARG A 42 18.84 0.01 5.74
C ARG A 42 19.76 -0.64 4.70
N LEU A 43 19.22 -1.48 3.81
CA LEU A 43 20.01 -2.11 2.74
C LEU A 43 20.58 -1.10 1.75
N GLY A 44 19.92 0.06 1.57
CA GLY A 44 20.38 1.12 0.69
C GLY A 44 21.34 2.14 1.32
N PHE A 45 21.61 2.07 2.64
CA PHE A 45 22.58 2.95 3.28
C PHE A 45 24.01 2.52 3.01
N ARG A 46 24.94 3.49 3.11
CA ARG A 46 26.38 3.20 3.05
C ARG A 46 26.81 2.60 4.38
N CYS A 47 27.83 1.75 4.38
CA CYS A 47 28.25 1.03 5.58
C CYS A 47 28.72 1.96 6.71
N GLU A 48 29.23 3.15 6.38
CA GLU A 48 29.67 4.17 7.34
C GLU A 48 28.54 4.98 7.98
N ASP A 49 27.31 4.91 7.46
CA ASP A 49 26.15 5.64 7.98
C ASP A 49 25.55 4.95 9.21
N THR A 50 26.37 4.60 10.20
CA THR A 50 26.00 3.75 11.35
C THR A 50 24.82 4.29 12.14
N GLN A 51 24.72 5.61 12.29
CA GLN A 51 23.59 6.24 12.98
C GLN A 51 22.25 6.00 12.25
N LEU A 52 22.24 6.08 10.91
CA LEU A 52 21.03 5.79 10.12
C LEU A 52 20.69 4.29 10.14
N ILE A 53 21.72 3.44 10.09
CA ILE A 53 21.59 1.99 10.17
C ILE A 53 20.98 1.57 11.51
N GLU A 54 21.47 2.11 12.62
CA GLU A 54 20.97 1.85 13.97
C GLU A 54 19.54 2.37 14.15
N GLU A 55 19.26 3.60 13.71
CA GLU A 55 17.90 4.17 13.78
C GLU A 55 16.89 3.34 12.96
N ALA A 56 17.28 2.87 11.76
CA ALA A 56 16.45 1.95 10.98
C ALA A 56 16.24 0.59 11.67
N ASN A 57 17.27 0.04 12.34
CA ASN A 57 17.12 -1.19 13.12
C ASN A 57 16.17 -1.02 14.32
N GLN A 58 16.17 0.15 14.96
CA GLN A 58 15.24 0.45 16.04
C GLN A 58 13.79 0.50 15.53
N PHE A 59 13.54 1.15 14.39
CA PHE A 59 12.21 1.13 13.76
C PHE A 59 11.78 -0.28 13.32
N TYR A 60 12.71 -1.09 12.79
CA TYR A 60 12.42 -2.50 12.49
C TYR A 60 11.92 -3.23 13.74
N ARG A 61 12.64 -3.12 14.87
CA ARG A 61 12.26 -3.79 16.13
C ARG A 61 10.96 -3.25 16.72
N LEU A 62 10.73 -1.94 16.63
CA LEU A 62 9.51 -1.31 17.09
C LEU A 62 8.28 -1.88 16.35
N PHE A 63 8.32 -1.92 15.02
CA PHE A 63 7.20 -2.41 14.23
C PHE A 63 7.06 -3.93 14.28
N GLU A 64 8.15 -4.68 14.47
CA GLU A 64 8.11 -6.11 14.79
C GLU A 64 7.34 -6.38 16.10
N HIS A 65 7.59 -5.56 17.13
CA HIS A 65 6.87 -5.67 18.40
C HIS A 65 5.39 -5.29 18.27
N ILE A 66 5.08 -4.22 17.54
CA ILE A 66 3.69 -3.79 17.27
C ILE A 66 2.93 -4.88 16.50
N GLU A 67 3.54 -5.48 15.48
CA GLU A 67 2.96 -6.57 14.69
C GLU A 67 2.60 -7.76 15.59
N GLN A 68 3.53 -8.17 16.47
CA GLN A 68 3.29 -9.25 17.44
C GLN A 68 2.12 -8.94 18.37
N ILE A 69 2.06 -7.72 18.94
CA ILE A 69 0.94 -7.31 19.80
C ILE A 69 -0.38 -7.35 19.02
N ALA A 70 -0.41 -6.79 17.81
CA ALA A 70 -1.62 -6.75 16.99
C ALA A 70 -2.14 -8.16 16.63
N HIS A 71 -1.24 -9.13 16.44
CA HIS A 71 -1.61 -10.53 16.24
C HIS A 71 -2.04 -11.25 17.53
N SER A 72 -1.61 -10.77 18.70
CA SER A 72 -2.05 -11.32 20.00
C SER A 72 -3.44 -10.84 20.43
N TYR A 73 -3.87 -9.65 19.96
CA TYR A 73 -5.22 -9.15 20.17
C TYR A 73 -6.24 -9.86 19.26
N THR A 74 -7.49 -9.90 19.72
CA THR A 74 -8.63 -10.52 19.02
C THR A 74 -9.77 -9.53 18.85
N ASN A 75 -10.81 -9.89 18.09
CA ASN A 75 -12.03 -9.08 17.95
C ASN A 75 -12.79 -8.88 19.28
N GLU A 76 -12.48 -9.66 20.31
CA GLU A 76 -13.04 -9.57 21.67
C GLU A 76 -12.23 -8.64 22.60
N THR A 77 -11.10 -8.09 22.11
CA THR A 77 -10.26 -7.19 22.92
C THR A 77 -11.01 -5.90 23.23
N ASP A 78 -10.90 -5.44 24.49
CA ASP A 78 -11.55 -4.22 24.98
C ASP A 78 -11.29 -3.03 24.03
N PRO A 79 -12.37 -2.39 23.48
CA PRO A 79 -12.23 -1.25 22.58
C PRO A 79 -11.38 -0.10 23.14
N GLU A 80 -11.40 0.15 24.45
CA GLU A 80 -10.57 1.20 25.05
C GLU A 80 -9.07 0.85 25.02
N GLN A 81 -8.73 -0.44 25.16
CA GLN A 81 -7.37 -0.94 24.94
C GLN A 81 -6.93 -0.74 23.49
N ILE A 82 -7.80 -1.05 22.52
CA ILE A 82 -7.52 -0.87 21.08
C ILE A 82 -7.35 0.61 20.74
N LYS A 83 -8.17 1.50 21.31
CA LYS A 83 -8.06 2.94 21.09
C LYS A 83 -6.73 3.52 21.56
N ARG A 84 -6.23 3.08 22.73
CA ARG A 84 -4.89 3.45 23.22
C ARG A 84 -3.80 2.90 22.29
N PHE A 85 -3.90 1.63 21.93
CA PHE A 85 -2.95 0.99 21.02
C PHE A 85 -2.89 1.70 19.65
N ASN A 86 -4.04 2.07 19.07
CA ASN A 86 -4.11 2.87 17.85
C ASN A 86 -3.33 4.19 17.97
N ALA A 87 -3.46 4.91 19.09
CA ALA A 87 -2.76 6.17 19.30
C ALA A 87 -1.24 5.99 19.45
N GLU A 88 -0.80 4.94 20.14
CA GLU A 88 0.61 4.58 20.26
C GLU A 88 1.23 4.22 18.90
N VAL A 89 0.54 3.38 18.12
CA VAL A 89 0.98 2.96 16.79
C VAL A 89 0.94 4.13 15.80
N GLN A 90 -0.03 5.04 15.93
CA GLN A 90 -0.07 6.29 15.15
C GLN A 90 1.15 7.17 15.43
N GLN A 91 1.59 7.26 16.69
CA GLN A 91 2.82 7.99 17.02
C GLN A 91 4.05 7.30 16.42
N ALA A 92 4.12 5.97 16.46
CA ALA A 92 5.19 5.23 15.79
C ALA A 92 5.23 5.48 14.26
N ALA A 93 4.06 5.48 13.61
CA ALA A 93 3.92 5.81 12.18
C ALA A 93 4.37 7.25 11.88
N THR A 94 4.07 8.20 12.77
CA THR A 94 4.53 9.60 12.67
C THR A 94 6.06 9.69 12.79
N ASN A 95 6.64 8.94 13.72
CA ASN A 95 8.08 8.95 13.95
C ASN A 95 8.86 8.36 12.76
N ILE A 96 8.43 7.21 12.21
CA ILE A 96 9.09 6.64 11.03
C ILE A 96 8.84 7.48 9.77
N TRP A 97 7.71 8.16 9.67
CA TRP A 97 7.49 9.17 8.63
C TRP A 97 8.56 10.27 8.71
N GLY A 98 8.79 10.82 9.90
CA GLY A 98 9.82 11.83 10.14
C GLY A 98 11.22 11.34 9.78
N PHE A 99 11.56 10.11 10.15
CA PHE A 99 12.81 9.46 9.75
C PHE A 99 12.95 9.32 8.23
N LYS A 100 11.90 8.85 7.54
CA LYS A 100 11.86 8.78 6.07
C LYS A 100 12.04 10.17 5.44
N ARG A 101 11.43 11.23 5.98
CA ARG A 101 11.62 12.62 5.51
C ARG A 101 13.05 13.12 5.75
N LYS A 102 13.66 12.79 6.89
CA LYS A 102 15.08 13.09 7.18
C LYS A 102 15.99 12.44 6.14
N ILE A 103 15.82 11.15 5.86
CA ILE A 103 16.59 10.43 4.84
C ILE A 103 16.41 11.09 3.46
N LEU A 104 15.17 11.39 3.06
CA LEU A 104 14.91 12.05 1.78
C LEU A 104 15.65 13.38 1.68
N GLY A 105 15.63 14.20 2.73
CA GLY A 105 16.37 15.47 2.78
C GLY A 105 17.88 15.28 2.62
N LEU A 106 18.47 14.25 3.23
CA LEU A 106 19.89 13.93 3.06
C LEU A 106 20.24 13.51 1.63
N ILE A 107 19.40 12.68 1.00
CA ILE A 107 19.60 12.23 -0.38
C ILE A 107 19.47 13.40 -1.35
N LEU A 108 18.41 14.22 -1.23
CA LEU A 108 18.18 15.37 -2.12
C LEU A 108 19.21 16.49 -1.96
N THR A 109 19.89 16.56 -0.81
CA THR A 109 21.03 17.47 -0.59
C THR A 109 22.39 16.82 -0.84
N CYS A 110 22.40 15.63 -1.45
CA CYS A 110 23.60 14.89 -1.84
C CYS A 110 24.57 14.61 -0.66
N LYS A 111 24.06 14.53 0.57
CA LYS A 111 24.88 14.31 1.79
C LYS A 111 25.29 12.87 2.01
N LEU A 112 24.80 11.94 1.19
CA LEU A 112 25.10 10.51 1.24
C LEU A 112 25.61 9.98 -0.11
N PRO A 113 26.72 10.49 -0.69
CA PRO A 113 27.23 9.97 -1.97
C PRO A 113 27.55 8.48 -1.89
N GLY A 114 26.94 7.68 -2.78
CA GLY A 114 27.11 6.22 -2.84
C GLY A 114 25.99 5.39 -2.19
N GLN A 115 25.00 6.04 -1.56
CA GLN A 115 23.79 5.34 -1.09
C GLN A 115 22.90 4.87 -2.26
N ASN A 116 22.08 3.84 -2.04
CA ASN A 116 21.30 3.16 -3.08
C ASN A 116 19.77 3.28 -2.94
N ASN A 117 19.25 3.99 -1.95
CA ASN A 117 17.80 4.24 -1.87
C ASN A 117 17.39 5.28 -2.92
N PHE A 118 16.46 4.93 -3.80
CA PHE A 118 15.87 5.91 -4.71
C PHE A 118 15.12 6.98 -3.90
N PRO A 119 15.28 8.29 -4.22
CA PRO A 119 14.48 9.34 -3.56
C PRO A 119 12.98 9.09 -3.68
N LEU A 120 12.51 8.58 -4.83
CA LEU A 120 11.12 8.22 -5.05
C LEU A 120 10.66 7.09 -4.11
N LEU A 121 11.52 6.10 -3.82
CA LEU A 121 11.21 5.04 -2.86
C LEU A 121 11.10 5.58 -1.43
N VAL A 122 12.01 6.47 -1.01
CA VAL A 122 11.92 7.10 0.31
C VAL A 122 10.67 7.99 0.43
N ASP A 123 10.26 8.64 -0.66
CA ASP A 123 8.97 9.32 -0.76
C ASP A 123 7.76 8.39 -0.66
N HIS A 124 7.74 7.38 -1.50
CA HIS A 124 6.71 6.35 -1.55
C HIS A 124 6.44 5.74 -0.16
N THR A 125 7.48 5.22 0.48
CA THR A 125 7.35 4.59 1.80
C THR A 125 6.87 5.58 2.87
N SER A 126 7.12 6.89 2.70
CA SER A 126 6.59 7.91 3.62
C SER A 126 5.12 8.22 3.37
N ARG A 127 4.65 8.16 2.13
CA ARG A 127 3.23 8.32 1.80
C ARG A 127 2.39 7.21 2.42
N GLU A 128 2.90 5.99 2.44
CA GLU A 128 2.27 4.85 3.13
C GLU A 128 2.30 5.01 4.66
N ALA A 129 3.39 5.52 5.23
CA ALA A 129 3.43 5.85 6.65
C ALA A 129 2.39 6.93 7.03
N ASP A 130 2.22 7.94 6.17
CA ASP A 130 1.20 8.97 6.37
C ASP A 130 -0.22 8.43 6.17
N TYR A 131 -0.44 7.56 5.18
CA TYR A 131 -1.70 6.84 5.00
C TYR A 131 -2.07 6.05 6.27
N PHE A 132 -1.14 5.24 6.78
CA PHE A 132 -1.35 4.46 7.99
C PHE A 132 -1.65 5.35 9.21
N ARG A 133 -0.88 6.41 9.40
CA ARG A 133 -1.10 7.41 10.45
C ARG A 133 -2.50 8.02 10.37
N LYS A 134 -2.94 8.45 9.18
CA LYS A 134 -4.28 9.04 8.98
C LYS A 134 -5.40 8.03 9.20
N ARG A 135 -5.25 6.78 8.77
CA ARG A 135 -6.24 5.72 8.98
C ARG A 135 -6.49 5.47 10.47
N LEU A 136 -5.45 5.44 11.30
CA LEU A 136 -5.59 5.29 12.75
C LEU A 136 -6.31 6.47 13.41
N ILE A 137 -6.10 7.69 12.91
CA ILE A 137 -6.88 8.88 13.34
C ILE A 137 -8.37 8.68 12.99
N GLN A 138 -8.67 8.32 11.74
CA GLN A 138 -10.05 8.11 11.29
C GLN A 138 -10.77 7.07 12.17
N LEU A 139 -10.08 5.98 12.52
CA LEU A 139 -10.63 4.93 13.38
C LEU A 139 -10.91 5.45 14.79
N ASN A 140 -9.93 6.08 15.43
CA ASN A 140 -10.09 6.59 16.80
C ASN A 140 -11.11 7.72 16.93
N GLU A 141 -11.28 8.53 15.89
CA GLU A 141 -12.23 9.64 15.85
C GLU A 141 -13.62 9.24 15.33
N GLY A 142 -13.80 8.01 14.83
CA GLY A 142 -15.06 7.57 14.22
C GLY A 142 -15.40 8.30 12.92
N LYS A 143 -14.37 8.64 12.13
CA LYS A 143 -14.46 9.46 10.90
C LYS A 143 -13.92 8.72 9.67
N LEU A 144 -14.27 7.44 9.52
CA LEU A 144 -14.04 6.74 8.25
C LEU A 144 -14.81 7.45 7.13
N ASP A 145 -14.22 7.49 5.94
CA ASP A 145 -14.83 8.12 4.78
C ASP A 145 -16.10 7.36 4.35
N ALA A 146 -17.13 8.08 3.91
CA ALA A 146 -18.28 7.48 3.26
C ALA A 146 -17.86 6.81 1.94
N LEU A 147 -18.61 5.80 1.48
CA LEU A 147 -18.24 4.98 0.33
C LEU A 147 -17.83 5.79 -0.93
N PRO A 148 -18.56 6.83 -1.38
CA PRO A 148 -18.16 7.59 -2.57
C PRO A 148 -16.81 8.31 -2.41
N ASP A 149 -16.48 8.75 -1.20
CA ASP A 149 -15.20 9.39 -0.89
C ASP A 149 -14.10 8.35 -0.74
N ALA A 150 -14.40 7.22 -0.11
CA ALA A 150 -13.47 6.12 0.07
C ALA A 150 -13.04 5.53 -1.29
N ILE A 151 -13.97 5.30 -2.22
CA ILE A 151 -13.67 4.81 -3.58
C ILE A 151 -12.62 5.70 -4.26
N ILE A 152 -12.85 7.01 -4.30
CA ILE A 152 -11.94 7.93 -4.99
C ILE A 152 -10.61 8.00 -4.25
N LYS A 153 -10.61 8.28 -2.94
CA LYS A 153 -9.38 8.52 -2.17
C LYS A 153 -8.47 7.30 -2.12
N GLU A 154 -9.03 6.10 -1.95
CA GLU A 154 -8.24 4.87 -1.94
C GLU A 154 -7.64 4.57 -3.30
N ASN A 155 -8.41 4.70 -4.39
CA ASN A 155 -7.89 4.46 -5.73
C ASN A 155 -6.83 5.50 -6.12
N VAL A 156 -7.04 6.79 -5.85
CA VAL A 156 -6.01 7.83 -6.12
C VAL A 156 -4.70 7.50 -5.39
N PHE A 157 -4.78 7.08 -4.12
CA PHE A 157 -3.61 6.67 -3.36
C PHE A 157 -2.95 5.42 -3.95
N PHE A 158 -3.69 4.32 -4.07
CA PHE A 158 -3.12 3.03 -4.45
C PHE A 158 -2.71 2.94 -5.92
N LEU A 159 -3.37 3.64 -6.85
CA LEU A 159 -2.93 3.71 -8.25
C LEU A 159 -1.55 4.34 -8.36
N ARG A 160 -1.27 5.39 -7.57
CA ARG A 160 0.07 5.98 -7.47
C ARG A 160 1.09 4.99 -6.89
N ILE A 161 0.72 4.25 -5.85
CA ILE A 161 1.56 3.20 -5.26
C ILE A 161 1.86 2.09 -6.28
N MET A 162 0.88 1.66 -7.06
CA MET A 162 1.08 0.65 -8.12
C MET A 162 1.95 1.16 -9.27
N ALA A 163 1.77 2.43 -9.68
CA ALA A 163 2.63 3.07 -10.67
C ALA A 163 4.10 3.12 -10.22
N ASP A 164 4.34 3.47 -8.95
CA ASP A 164 5.68 3.48 -8.35
C ASP A 164 6.29 2.07 -8.32
N HIS A 165 5.51 1.07 -7.91
CA HIS A 165 5.96 -0.32 -7.85
C HIS A 165 6.42 -0.86 -9.20
N ALA A 166 5.66 -0.60 -10.27
CA ALA A 166 6.04 -1.02 -11.61
C ALA A 166 7.39 -0.41 -12.04
N LYS A 167 7.63 0.87 -11.69
CA LYS A 167 8.93 1.53 -11.91
C LYS A 167 10.04 0.89 -11.08
N PHE A 168 9.81 0.64 -9.80
CA PHE A 168 10.83 0.00 -8.94
C PHE A 168 11.22 -1.38 -9.45
N ILE A 169 10.25 -2.19 -9.87
CA ILE A 169 10.51 -3.51 -10.48
C ILE A 169 11.35 -3.33 -11.75
N GLY A 170 10.96 -2.43 -12.65
CA GLY A 170 11.71 -2.17 -13.88
C GLY A 170 13.15 -1.70 -13.66
N HIS A 171 13.38 -0.84 -12.65
CA HIS A 171 14.70 -0.31 -12.32
C HIS A 171 15.59 -1.27 -11.53
N LEU A 172 15.01 -2.23 -10.78
CA LEU A 172 15.75 -3.18 -9.96
C LEU A 172 15.96 -4.55 -10.66
N LEU A 173 15.25 -4.81 -11.76
CA LEU A 173 15.58 -5.90 -12.68
C LEU A 173 16.92 -5.63 -13.36
N ASP A 174 17.70 -6.69 -13.62
CA ASP A 174 18.92 -6.55 -14.40
C ASP A 174 18.58 -6.08 -15.82
N PRO A 175 19.28 -5.09 -16.40
CA PRO A 175 18.99 -4.60 -17.75
C PRO A 175 19.04 -5.67 -18.87
N SER A 176 19.64 -6.84 -18.62
CA SER A 176 19.61 -7.97 -19.56
C SER A 176 18.28 -8.75 -19.54
N GLU A 177 17.42 -8.58 -18.53
CA GLU A 177 16.04 -9.13 -18.47
C GLU A 177 15.05 -8.30 -19.30
N ARG A 178 15.43 -8.00 -20.55
CA ARG A 178 14.74 -7.03 -21.43
C ARG A 178 13.23 -7.23 -21.51
N LYS A 179 12.76 -8.47 -21.58
CA LYS A 179 11.32 -8.77 -21.65
C LYS A 179 10.59 -8.40 -20.35
N LEU A 180 11.17 -8.69 -19.19
CA LEU A 180 10.57 -8.38 -17.90
C LEU A 180 10.63 -6.88 -17.60
N VAL A 181 11.74 -6.22 -17.96
CA VAL A 181 11.89 -4.76 -17.87
C VAL A 181 10.83 -4.05 -18.71
N ASP A 182 10.64 -4.46 -19.97
CA ASP A 182 9.59 -3.87 -20.83
C ASP A 182 8.18 -4.15 -20.29
N THR A 183 7.95 -5.34 -19.74
CA THR A 183 6.65 -5.68 -19.12
C THR A 183 6.37 -4.79 -17.90
N ALA A 184 7.37 -4.57 -17.04
CA ALA A 184 7.25 -3.65 -15.90
C ALA A 184 7.03 -2.20 -16.36
N ARG A 185 7.69 -1.77 -17.45
CA ARG A 185 7.47 -0.46 -18.07
C ARG A 185 6.03 -0.30 -18.57
N ASN A 186 5.46 -1.31 -19.22
CA ASN A 186 4.08 -1.25 -19.71
C ASN A 186 3.09 -1.09 -18.55
N PHE A 187 3.24 -1.88 -17.46
CA PHE A 187 2.46 -1.66 -16.24
C PHE A 187 2.66 -0.25 -15.66
N SER A 188 3.88 0.28 -15.67
CA SER A 188 4.10 1.66 -15.23
C SER A 188 3.29 2.66 -16.07
N ASN A 189 3.22 2.47 -17.38
CA ASN A 189 2.46 3.36 -18.25
C ASN A 189 0.94 3.21 -18.02
N ASP A 190 0.45 1.98 -17.89
CA ASP A 190 -0.96 1.72 -17.60
C ASP A 190 -1.39 2.38 -16.28
N PHE A 191 -0.59 2.27 -15.22
CA PHE A 191 -0.92 2.88 -13.93
C PHE A 191 -0.70 4.39 -13.87
N ASP A 192 0.22 4.95 -14.67
CA ASP A 192 0.32 6.41 -14.84
C ASP A 192 -0.97 6.95 -15.49
N GLU A 193 -1.52 6.25 -16.49
CA GLU A 193 -2.77 6.60 -17.14
C GLU A 193 -3.98 6.50 -16.19
N LEU A 194 -4.13 5.37 -15.49
CA LEU A 194 -5.22 5.18 -14.52
C LEU A 194 -5.14 6.18 -13.36
N MET A 195 -3.94 6.47 -12.85
CA MET A 195 -3.75 7.48 -11.80
C MET A 195 -4.22 8.86 -12.28
N TYR A 196 -3.93 9.24 -13.53
CA TYR A 196 -4.38 10.53 -14.05
C TYR A 196 -5.91 10.58 -14.20
N GLN A 197 -6.54 9.50 -14.69
CA GLN A 197 -8.00 9.40 -14.72
C GLN A 197 -8.62 9.56 -13.32
N ALA A 198 -8.00 8.96 -12.29
CA ALA A 198 -8.44 9.08 -10.91
C ALA A 198 -8.31 10.52 -10.37
N ILE A 199 -7.24 11.24 -10.74
CA ILE A 199 -7.05 12.66 -10.37
C ILE A 199 -8.12 13.55 -11.01
N ASP A 200 -8.48 13.30 -12.27
CA ASP A 200 -9.55 14.04 -12.94
C ASP A 200 -10.91 13.74 -12.29
N LEU A 201 -11.19 12.47 -11.98
CA LEU A 201 -12.40 12.05 -11.28
C LEU A 201 -12.49 12.70 -9.88
N GLU A 202 -11.38 12.73 -9.13
CA GLU A 202 -11.27 13.42 -7.84
C GLU A 202 -11.54 14.92 -7.98
N SER A 203 -11.00 15.57 -9.02
CA SER A 203 -11.19 17.01 -9.27
C SER A 203 -12.63 17.36 -9.65
N MET A 204 -13.36 16.43 -10.27
CA MET A 204 -14.78 16.58 -10.64
C MET A 204 -15.75 16.28 -9.49
N LYS A 205 -15.24 15.98 -8.29
CA LYS A 205 -16.05 15.75 -7.08
C LYS A 205 -16.78 17.04 -6.64
N PRO A 206 -18.03 16.96 -6.13
CA PRO A 206 -18.85 15.76 -5.93
C PRO A 206 -19.65 15.30 -7.15
N GLN A 207 -19.64 16.02 -8.26
CA GLN A 207 -20.46 15.74 -9.44
C GLN A 207 -20.08 14.41 -10.12
N SER A 208 -18.82 14.01 -10.04
CA SER A 208 -18.33 12.71 -10.54
C SER A 208 -18.70 11.51 -9.65
N GLN A 209 -19.18 11.73 -8.42
CA GLN A 209 -19.51 10.67 -7.46
C GLN A 209 -20.88 10.02 -7.75
N THR A 210 -21.19 9.81 -9.02
CA THR A 210 -22.38 9.06 -9.44
C THR A 210 -22.07 7.58 -9.42
N ALA A 211 -23.04 6.76 -9.04
CA ALA A 211 -22.86 5.32 -8.96
C ALA A 211 -22.35 4.69 -10.29
N PRO A 212 -22.82 5.10 -11.49
CA PRO A 212 -22.29 4.57 -12.75
C PRO A 212 -20.83 4.94 -13.04
N LEU A 213 -20.41 6.17 -12.69
CA LEU A 213 -19.02 6.59 -12.89
C LEU A 213 -18.08 5.84 -11.94
N LEU A 214 -18.50 5.65 -10.68
CA LEU A 214 -17.72 4.92 -9.69
C LEU A 214 -17.63 3.41 -10.00
N ASP A 215 -18.71 2.81 -10.50
CA ASP A 215 -18.74 1.40 -10.93
C ASP A 215 -17.77 1.16 -12.10
N GLN A 216 -17.89 1.96 -13.17
CA GLN A 216 -16.98 1.87 -14.32
C GLN A 216 -15.50 2.13 -13.94
N PHE A 217 -15.27 3.08 -13.03
CA PHE A 217 -13.93 3.39 -12.52
C PHE A 217 -13.32 2.21 -11.76
N LEU A 218 -14.08 1.57 -10.87
CA LEU A 218 -13.63 0.36 -10.16
C LEU A 218 -13.38 -0.81 -11.14
N ASP A 219 -14.28 -1.04 -12.09
CA ASP A 219 -14.15 -2.10 -13.10
C ASP A 219 -12.86 -1.94 -13.93
N GLN A 220 -12.55 -0.72 -14.40
CA GLN A 220 -11.32 -0.45 -15.15
C GLN A 220 -10.06 -0.67 -14.32
N ASN A 221 -10.06 -0.18 -13.07
CA ASN A 221 -8.91 -0.31 -12.18
C ASN A 221 -8.66 -1.78 -11.82
N ARG A 222 -9.71 -2.56 -11.57
CA ARG A 222 -9.63 -3.97 -11.16
C ARG A 222 -8.81 -4.81 -12.13
N VAL A 223 -9.04 -4.66 -13.43
CA VAL A 223 -8.36 -5.45 -14.47
C VAL A 223 -6.84 -5.25 -14.41
N SER A 224 -6.40 -4.00 -14.31
CA SER A 224 -4.96 -3.68 -14.23
C SER A 224 -4.35 -4.08 -12.89
N VAL A 225 -5.08 -3.93 -11.78
CA VAL A 225 -4.61 -4.33 -10.44
C VAL A 225 -4.44 -5.84 -10.34
N ALA A 226 -5.42 -6.62 -10.81
CA ALA A 226 -5.32 -8.09 -10.84
C ALA A 226 -4.13 -8.55 -11.70
N SER A 227 -3.97 -7.97 -12.89
CA SER A 227 -2.86 -8.29 -13.80
C SER A 227 -1.48 -7.96 -13.19
N LEU A 228 -1.34 -6.78 -12.57
CA LEU A 228 -0.10 -6.40 -11.88
C LEU A 228 0.17 -7.27 -10.65
N ARG A 229 -0.87 -7.63 -9.88
CA ARG A 229 -0.75 -8.55 -8.75
C ARG A 229 -0.18 -9.89 -9.19
N ASP A 230 -0.69 -10.46 -10.28
CA ASP A 230 -0.22 -11.75 -10.81
C ASP A 230 1.20 -11.67 -11.35
N PHE A 231 1.55 -10.55 -12.00
CA PHE A 231 2.92 -10.29 -12.41
C PHE A 231 3.87 -10.20 -11.20
N LYS A 232 3.49 -9.48 -10.13
CA LYS A 232 4.27 -9.38 -8.90
C LYS A 232 4.45 -10.73 -8.22
N LYS A 233 3.39 -11.55 -8.17
CA LYS A 233 3.45 -12.92 -7.65
C LYS A 233 4.44 -13.78 -8.44
N THR A 234 4.33 -13.75 -9.77
CA THR A 234 5.23 -14.48 -10.67
C THR A 234 6.67 -14.03 -10.51
N ALA A 235 6.92 -12.72 -10.45
CA ALA A 235 8.24 -12.15 -10.24
C ALA A 235 8.84 -12.60 -8.90
N ARG A 236 8.07 -12.57 -7.80
CA ARG A 236 8.50 -13.11 -6.50
C ARG A 236 8.94 -14.56 -6.63
N ASP A 237 8.08 -15.43 -7.18
CA ASP A 237 8.34 -16.86 -7.29
C ASP A 237 9.61 -17.13 -8.16
N LEU A 238 9.84 -16.34 -9.22
CA LEU A 238 11.05 -16.42 -10.05
C LEU A 238 12.32 -15.95 -9.33
N ILE A 239 12.24 -14.89 -8.51
CA ILE A 239 13.35 -14.36 -7.72
C ILE A 239 13.76 -15.38 -6.65
N GLU A 240 12.79 -15.92 -5.90
CA GLU A 240 13.03 -16.96 -4.89
C GLU A 240 13.68 -18.22 -5.47
N GLN A 241 13.34 -18.56 -6.72
CA GLN A 241 13.90 -19.71 -7.45
C GLN A 241 15.19 -19.39 -8.21
N CYS A 242 15.73 -18.18 -8.08
CA CYS A 242 16.92 -17.71 -8.82
C CYS A 242 16.80 -17.87 -10.35
N LYS A 243 15.59 -17.73 -10.90
CA LYS A 243 15.31 -17.91 -12.35
C LYS A 243 15.44 -16.62 -13.17
N ILE A 244 15.58 -15.48 -12.52
CA ILE A 244 15.79 -14.17 -13.16
C ILE A 244 16.91 -13.41 -12.46
N LYS A 245 17.51 -12.46 -13.18
CA LYS A 245 18.60 -11.61 -12.68
C LYS A 245 18.02 -10.27 -12.20
N SER A 246 18.30 -9.91 -10.95
CA SER A 246 17.85 -8.65 -10.37
C SER A 246 18.69 -8.31 -9.13
N ILE A 247 18.53 -7.07 -8.66
CA ILE A 247 18.92 -6.64 -7.31
C ILE A 247 17.69 -6.51 -6.39
N ILE A 248 16.58 -7.17 -6.76
CA ILE A 248 15.35 -7.19 -5.97
C ILE A 248 15.50 -8.25 -4.89
N HIS A 249 15.50 -7.82 -3.62
CA HIS A 249 15.43 -8.76 -2.50
C HIS A 249 14.11 -9.55 -2.55
N PRO A 250 14.09 -10.88 -2.34
CA PRO A 250 12.87 -11.69 -2.43
C PRO A 250 11.71 -11.13 -1.59
N LEU A 251 12.00 -10.70 -0.35
CA LEU A 251 11.01 -10.05 0.53
C LEU A 251 10.44 -8.74 -0.04
N LEU A 252 11.19 -7.97 -0.84
CA LEU A 252 10.66 -6.76 -1.49
C LEU A 252 9.63 -7.13 -2.56
N ALA A 253 9.87 -8.22 -3.31
CA ALA A 253 8.91 -8.71 -4.30
C ALA A 253 7.60 -9.19 -3.63
N ASP A 254 7.70 -9.88 -2.49
CA ASP A 254 6.52 -10.27 -1.69
C ASP A 254 5.80 -9.07 -1.06
N HIS A 255 6.56 -8.08 -0.59
CA HIS A 255 6.03 -6.86 0.01
C HIS A 255 5.10 -6.11 -0.95
N VAL A 256 5.60 -5.78 -2.15
CA VAL A 256 4.80 -5.05 -3.14
C VAL A 256 3.66 -5.90 -3.70
N PHE A 257 3.77 -7.24 -3.64
CA PHE A 257 2.67 -8.17 -3.97
C PHE A 257 1.53 -8.03 -2.96
N ARG A 258 1.81 -8.10 -1.66
CA ARG A 258 0.78 -7.96 -0.60
C ARG A 258 0.05 -6.63 -0.65
N GLU A 259 0.71 -5.55 -1.04
CA GLU A 259 0.06 -4.25 -1.21
C GLU A 259 -0.86 -4.20 -2.43
N ALA A 260 -0.49 -4.86 -3.53
CA ALA A 260 -1.38 -5.00 -4.69
C ALA A 260 -2.59 -5.89 -4.36
N ASP A 261 -2.37 -6.96 -3.60
CA ASP A 261 -3.42 -7.87 -3.14
C ASP A 261 -4.40 -7.16 -2.20
N ARG A 262 -3.90 -6.37 -1.23
CA ARG A 262 -4.74 -5.52 -0.38
C ARG A 262 -5.54 -4.50 -1.18
N PHE A 263 -4.94 -3.88 -2.19
CA PHE A 263 -5.66 -2.93 -3.04
C PHE A 263 -6.78 -3.62 -3.84
N LEU A 264 -6.53 -4.83 -4.35
CA LEU A 264 -7.54 -5.62 -5.05
C LEU A 264 -8.73 -5.94 -4.14
N GLU A 265 -8.49 -6.32 -2.87
CA GLU A 265 -9.56 -6.54 -1.90
C GLU A 265 -10.40 -5.29 -1.66
N ILE A 266 -9.76 -4.11 -1.56
CA ILE A 266 -10.47 -2.82 -1.41
C ILE A 266 -11.37 -2.55 -2.62
N ILE A 267 -10.87 -2.76 -3.84
CA ILE A 267 -11.64 -2.58 -5.08
C ILE A 267 -12.86 -3.52 -5.08
N ASP A 268 -12.64 -4.81 -4.85
CA ASP A 268 -13.69 -5.82 -4.88
C ASP A 268 -14.77 -5.55 -3.82
N MET A 269 -14.37 -5.11 -2.63
CA MET A 269 -15.32 -4.81 -1.57
C MET A 269 -16.10 -3.53 -1.81
N TYR A 270 -15.48 -2.51 -2.39
CA TYR A 270 -16.20 -1.31 -2.80
C TYR A 270 -17.15 -1.56 -3.97
N ASP A 271 -16.81 -2.44 -4.92
CA ASP A 271 -17.72 -2.87 -5.99
C ASP A 271 -18.97 -3.56 -5.40
N VAL A 272 -18.77 -4.50 -4.46
CA VAL A 272 -19.88 -5.17 -3.75
C VAL A 272 -20.75 -4.19 -2.97
N HIS A 273 -20.16 -3.24 -2.24
CA HIS A 273 -20.93 -2.25 -1.49
C HIS A 273 -21.69 -1.28 -2.42
N LEU A 274 -21.09 -0.89 -3.55
CA LEU A 274 -21.69 0.04 -4.51
C LEU A 274 -22.90 -0.60 -5.24
N THR A 275 -22.76 -1.85 -5.68
CA THR A 275 -23.83 -2.62 -6.32
C THR A 275 -25.01 -2.87 -5.37
N ASN A 276 -24.73 -3.21 -4.11
CA ASN A 276 -25.77 -3.39 -3.10
C ASN A 276 -26.61 -2.11 -2.88
N ILE A 277 -25.98 -0.92 -2.87
CA ILE A 277 -26.71 0.36 -2.74
C ILE A 277 -27.60 0.61 -3.97
N GLN A 278 -27.15 0.27 -5.18
CA GLN A 278 -27.94 0.44 -6.40
C GLN A 278 -29.17 -0.49 -6.43
N SER A 279 -29.10 -1.65 -5.78
CA SER A 279 -30.17 -2.66 -5.76
C SER A 279 -31.31 -2.37 -4.77
N GLN A 280 -31.17 -1.38 -3.88
CA GLN A 280 -32.23 -1.02 -2.92
C GLN A 280 -33.37 -0.23 -3.60
N PRO A 281 -34.65 -0.58 -3.39
CA PRO A 281 -35.76 0.15 -3.96
C PRO A 281 -35.80 1.58 -3.40
N ARG A 282 -35.80 2.58 -4.29
CA ARG A 282 -36.06 3.97 -3.90
C ARG A 282 -37.56 4.09 -3.61
N TYR A 283 -37.93 4.23 -2.34
CA TYR A 283 -39.27 4.60 -1.92
C TYR A 283 -39.53 6.09 -2.15
#